data_AF-A0A0F9NX65-F1
#
_entry.id   AF-A0A0F9NX65-F1
#
_cell.length_a   1.000
_cell.length_b   1.000
_cell.length_c   1.000
_cell.angle_alpha   90.00
_cell.angle_beta   90.00
_cell.angle_gamma   90.00
#
_symmetry.space_group_name_H-M   'P 1'
#
loop_
_entity.id
_entity.type
_entity.pdbx_description
1 polymer ?
#
loop_
_entity_poly.entity_id
_entity_poly.type
_entity_poly.pdbx_seq_one_letter_code
_entity_poly.pdbx_strand_id
1 'polypeptide(L)'
;DTYITESSVDNYQVVVGGTVMVSSTSGIWKFRQSASVDPLKKLFLDGGSDTYITESSANRIDIYTGGGLAAYFRVAAQTSGVMGNWSLGSTKKLYLDGGSNTYLTEVSADVIRCVAGGSGGVDLTLGATAWVAVSDERLKTGLEPIVDATRKLGTLRTETGYFIESERFDAKAAGQRRAFLIAQDVQKVLPEAVYTDPDGFLGLKYSKVLPLVVAGFNEHTADIERLMPRVDKLEPEVRRLKAKVAELERKLAA
;
A
#
# COMPACT_ATOMS: atom_id res chain seq x y z
N ASP A 1 44.61 4.99 45.84
CA ASP A 1 43.40 5.56 45.17
C ASP A 1 42.55 4.56 44.41
N THR A 2 43.02 3.32 44.23
CA THR A 2 42.24 2.23 43.63
C THR A 2 42.07 1.10 44.63
N TYR A 3 40.84 0.66 44.88
CA TYR A 3 40.54 -0.40 45.85
C TYR A 3 39.18 -1.04 45.58
N ILE A 4 39.01 -2.27 46.08
CA ILE A 4 37.70 -2.92 46.18
C ILE A 4 37.28 -2.84 47.64
N THR A 5 36.05 -2.41 47.91
CA THR A 5 35.52 -2.28 49.27
C THR A 5 34.12 -2.86 49.38
N GLU A 6 33.80 -3.45 50.51
CA GLU A 6 32.43 -3.74 50.90
C GLU A 6 31.81 -2.47 51.51
N SER A 7 30.87 -1.86 50.78
CA SER A 7 30.20 -0.62 51.20
C SER A 7 29.06 -0.87 52.20
N SER A 8 28.51 -2.09 52.19
CA SER A 8 27.59 -2.64 53.19
C SER A 8 27.52 -4.15 52.99
N VAL A 9 26.86 -4.87 53.90
CA VAL A 9 26.61 -6.31 53.79
C VAL A 9 26.18 -6.67 52.35
N ASP A 10 26.92 -7.60 51.75
CA ASP A 10 26.71 -8.16 50.40
C ASP A 10 26.85 -7.17 49.23
N ASN A 11 27.35 -5.96 49.47
CA ASN A 11 27.47 -4.90 48.47
C ASN A 11 28.91 -4.38 48.38
N TYR A 12 29.64 -4.81 47.36
CA TYR A 12 30.98 -4.29 47.09
C TYR A 12 31.03 -3.24 45.98
N GLN A 13 32.09 -2.46 45.99
CA GLN A 13 32.40 -1.38 45.06
C GLN A 13 33.84 -1.54 44.58
N VAL A 14 34.06 -1.25 43.30
CA VAL A 14 35.38 -1.04 42.70
C VAL A 14 35.57 0.46 42.56
N VAL A 15 36.54 1.01 43.29
CA VAL A 15 36.86 2.44 43.31
C VAL A 15 38.19 2.67 42.60
N VAL A 16 38.26 3.65 41.72
CA VAL A 16 39.47 4.08 41.01
C VAL A 16 39.55 5.60 41.10
N GLY A 17 40.67 6.14 41.58
CA GLY A 17 40.84 7.59 41.73
C GLY A 17 39.80 8.24 42.65
N GLY A 18 39.35 7.54 43.69
CA GLY A 18 38.27 8.00 44.59
C GLY A 18 36.86 7.98 43.98
N THR A 19 36.72 7.54 42.72
CA THR A 19 35.42 7.42 42.04
C THR A 19 34.99 5.96 42.03
N VAL A 20 33.74 5.69 42.43
CA VAL A 20 33.16 4.34 42.29
C VAL A 20 32.95 4.08 40.80
N MET A 21 33.58 3.03 40.26
CA MET A 21 33.48 2.64 38.85
C MET A 21 32.42 1.56 38.65
N VAL A 22 32.36 0.61 39.58
CA VAL A 22 31.41 -0.51 39.55
C VAL A 22 30.90 -0.74 40.97
N SER A 23 29.60 -1.01 41.12
CA SER A 23 29.01 -1.42 42.40
C SER A 23 28.08 -2.60 42.19
N SER A 24 28.14 -3.58 43.09
CA SER A 24 27.11 -4.62 43.21
C SER A 24 26.14 -4.24 44.31
N THR A 25 24.84 -4.28 44.02
CA THR A 25 23.79 -4.13 45.03
C THR A 25 22.71 -5.16 44.80
N SER A 26 22.52 -6.07 45.78
CA SER A 26 21.53 -7.15 45.70
C SER A 26 21.65 -8.00 44.41
N GLY A 27 22.89 -8.34 44.02
CA GLY A 27 23.18 -9.13 42.82
C GLY A 27 23.15 -8.37 41.49
N ILE A 28 22.82 -7.06 41.50
CA ILE A 28 22.83 -6.21 40.29
C ILE A 28 24.15 -5.47 40.22
N TRP A 29 24.88 -5.68 39.12
CA TRP A 29 26.08 -4.91 38.79
C TRP A 29 25.72 -3.61 38.08
N LYS A 30 26.21 -2.48 38.60
CA LYS A 30 26.03 -1.15 37.99
C LYS A 30 27.39 -0.57 37.61
N PHE A 31 27.58 -0.29 36.33
CA PHE A 31 28.68 0.54 35.85
C PHE A 31 28.34 2.00 36.13
N ARG A 32 29.21 2.71 36.86
CA ARG A 32 29.04 4.13 37.22
C ARG A 32 29.65 5.07 36.19
N GLN A 33 30.33 4.52 35.20
CA GLN A 33 30.92 5.19 34.05
C GLN A 33 30.53 4.43 32.78
N SER A 34 30.77 5.04 31.62
CA SER A 34 30.63 4.36 30.33
C SER A 34 31.52 3.12 30.26
N ALA A 35 31.00 2.04 29.66
CA ALA A 35 31.72 0.80 29.45
C ALA A 35 31.81 0.50 27.96
N SER A 36 32.99 0.10 27.50
CA SER A 36 33.21 -0.42 26.14
C SER A 36 33.42 -1.92 26.18
N VAL A 37 33.06 -2.58 25.09
CA VAL A 37 33.41 -3.97 24.82
C VAL A 37 34.45 -3.94 23.71
N ASP A 38 35.59 -4.60 23.92
CA ASP A 38 36.65 -4.61 22.93
C ASP A 38 36.18 -5.21 21.60
N PRO A 39 36.79 -4.83 20.46
CA PRO A 39 36.49 -5.45 19.17
C PRO A 39 36.54 -6.98 19.25
N LEU A 40 35.60 -7.64 18.56
CA LEU A 40 35.42 -9.10 18.54
C LEU A 40 34.95 -9.73 19.87
N LYS A 41 34.77 -8.94 20.93
CA LYS A 41 34.17 -9.42 22.18
C LYS A 41 32.65 -9.29 22.14
N LYS A 42 32.01 -10.01 23.06
CA LYS A 42 30.55 -10.20 23.12
C LYS A 42 30.06 -9.87 24.52
N LEU A 43 28.91 -9.23 24.61
CA LEU A 43 28.15 -9.14 25.85
C LEU A 43 27.17 -10.31 25.89
N PHE A 44 27.53 -11.38 26.61
CA PHE A 44 26.65 -12.52 26.82
C PHE A 44 25.50 -12.15 27.76
N LEU A 45 24.29 -12.61 27.44
CA LEU A 45 23.08 -12.33 28.22
C LEU A 45 22.61 -13.53 29.07
N ASP A 46 23.27 -14.68 28.91
CA ASP A 46 23.07 -15.88 29.70
C ASP A 46 24.43 -16.53 30.04
N GLY A 47 24.39 -17.66 30.76
CA GLY A 47 25.58 -18.46 31.06
C GLY A 47 26.04 -19.36 29.90
N GLY A 48 25.37 -19.29 28.74
CA GLY A 48 25.68 -20.05 27.53
C GLY A 48 26.68 -19.32 26.63
N SER A 49 26.81 -19.81 25.39
CA SER A 49 27.73 -19.25 24.38
C SER A 49 27.02 -18.67 23.16
N ASP A 50 25.69 -18.69 23.15
CA ASP A 50 24.86 -18.58 21.96
C ASP A 50 23.84 -17.42 22.04
N THR A 51 23.71 -16.76 23.19
CA THR A 51 22.92 -15.53 23.38
C THR A 51 23.79 -14.34 23.78
N TYR A 52 23.96 -13.38 22.87
CA TYR A 52 24.84 -12.22 23.10
C TYR A 52 24.56 -11.02 22.20
N ILE A 53 25.04 -9.85 22.61
CA ILE A 53 25.08 -8.62 21.81
C ILE A 53 26.53 -8.35 21.38
N THR A 54 26.74 -7.93 20.13
CA THR A 54 28.06 -7.60 19.60
C THR A 54 27.98 -6.49 18.55
N GLU A 55 29.07 -5.73 18.37
CA GLU A 55 29.26 -4.89 17.20
C GLU A 55 30.07 -5.69 16.16
N SER A 56 29.41 -6.17 15.11
CA SER A 56 30.08 -7.01 14.09
C SER A 56 30.83 -6.18 13.04
N SER A 57 30.49 -4.90 12.91
CA SER A 57 31.18 -3.90 12.10
C SER A 57 30.77 -2.50 12.54
N ALA A 58 31.53 -1.47 12.11
CA ALA A 58 31.27 -0.09 12.49
C ALA A 58 29.80 0.32 12.28
N ASN A 59 29.16 0.81 13.34
CA ASN A 59 27.76 1.25 13.36
C ASN A 59 26.73 0.14 13.10
N ARG A 60 27.07 -1.11 13.42
CA ARG A 60 26.16 -2.27 13.33
C ARG A 60 26.15 -3.05 14.64
N ILE A 61 25.00 -3.02 15.32
CA ILE A 61 24.76 -3.84 16.52
C ILE A 61 23.97 -5.08 16.10
N ASP A 62 24.49 -6.24 16.44
CA ASP A 62 23.86 -7.54 16.23
C ASP A 62 23.42 -8.15 17.56
N ILE A 63 22.23 -8.73 17.56
CA ILE A 63 21.65 -9.48 18.69
C ILE A 63 21.55 -10.94 18.26
N TYR A 64 22.27 -11.82 18.95
CA TYR A 64 22.24 -13.26 18.74
C TYR A 64 21.41 -13.94 19.83
N THR A 65 20.60 -14.93 19.43
CA THR A 65 19.84 -15.80 20.34
C THR A 65 19.91 -17.24 19.83
N GLY A 66 20.27 -18.21 20.67
CA GLY A 66 20.36 -19.61 20.26
C GLY A 66 21.35 -19.85 19.11
N GLY A 67 22.38 -19.00 18.98
CA GLY A 67 23.44 -19.13 17.97
C GLY A 67 23.11 -18.51 16.61
N GLY A 68 21.86 -18.08 16.40
CA GLY A 68 21.43 -17.36 15.21
C GLY A 68 21.39 -15.85 15.44
N LEU A 69 21.65 -15.05 14.39
CA LEU A 69 21.37 -13.62 14.41
C LEU A 69 19.84 -13.44 14.49
N ALA A 70 19.34 -12.79 15.54
CA ALA A 70 17.91 -12.58 15.77
C ALA A 70 17.44 -11.21 15.27
N ALA A 71 18.22 -10.17 15.52
CA ALA A 71 17.95 -8.81 15.08
C ALA A 71 19.26 -8.03 14.90
N TYR A 72 19.22 -6.99 14.08
CA TYR A 72 20.32 -6.05 13.95
C TYR A 72 19.85 -4.61 13.76
N PHE A 73 20.65 -3.68 14.26
CA PHE A 73 20.48 -2.25 14.09
C PHE A 73 21.68 -1.68 13.37
N ARG A 74 21.44 -0.93 12.28
CA ARG A 74 22.52 -0.35 11.48
C ARG A 74 22.15 1.06 11.03
N VAL A 75 23.09 1.99 11.18
CA VAL A 75 22.90 3.40 10.78
C VAL A 75 23.44 3.64 9.36
N ALA A 76 24.51 2.95 8.96
CA ALA A 76 25.04 3.03 7.61
C ALA A 76 24.30 2.05 6.68
N ALA A 77 23.56 2.59 5.70
CA ALA A 77 22.70 1.88 4.74
C ALA A 77 21.32 1.43 5.26
N GLN A 78 20.50 2.37 5.78
CA GLN A 78 19.02 2.40 5.91
C GLN A 78 18.22 1.13 6.30
N THR A 79 18.83 0.00 6.60
CA THR A 79 18.15 -1.25 6.94
C THR A 79 18.49 -1.64 8.37
N SER A 80 17.45 -1.74 9.20
CA SER A 80 17.46 -2.47 10.47
C SER A 80 16.43 -3.59 10.33
N GLY A 81 16.70 -4.76 10.91
CA GLY A 81 15.90 -5.95 10.59
C GLY A 81 15.83 -6.98 11.71
N VAL A 82 14.77 -7.78 11.65
CA VAL A 82 14.56 -9.00 12.45
C VAL A 82 14.75 -10.19 11.51
N MET A 83 15.47 -11.23 11.94
CA MET A 83 15.82 -12.40 11.12
C MET A 83 14.81 -13.55 11.23
N GLY A 84 13.68 -13.29 11.88
CA GLY A 84 12.53 -14.18 11.97
C GLY A 84 11.22 -13.41 11.88
N ASN A 85 10.14 -14.01 12.36
CA ASN A 85 8.85 -13.35 12.40
C ASN A 85 8.84 -12.22 13.43
N TRP A 86 8.36 -11.05 13.04
CA TRP A 86 8.06 -9.95 13.96
C TRP A 86 6.55 -9.92 14.22
N SER A 87 6.14 -10.20 15.46
CA SER A 87 4.76 -9.99 15.90
C SER A 87 4.54 -8.58 16.45
N LEU A 88 3.37 -8.03 16.16
CA LEU A 88 2.85 -6.84 16.82
C LEU A 88 1.88 -7.28 17.92
N GLY A 89 1.83 -6.53 19.02
CA GLY A 89 0.78 -6.73 20.01
C GLY A 89 -0.61 -6.49 19.39
N SER A 90 -1.64 -7.13 19.93
CA SER A 90 -3.03 -6.89 19.49
C SER A 90 -3.32 -5.38 19.46
N THR A 91 -4.01 -4.92 18.41
CA THR A 91 -4.34 -3.51 18.14
C THR A 91 -3.16 -2.56 17.85
N LYS A 92 -1.92 -3.07 17.78
CA LYS A 92 -0.75 -2.26 17.42
C LYS A 92 -0.60 -2.15 15.90
N LYS A 93 0.13 -1.11 15.50
CA LYS A 93 0.32 -0.68 14.11
C LYS A 93 1.79 -0.73 13.74
N LEU A 94 2.08 -1.11 12.50
CA LEU A 94 3.40 -0.88 11.87
C LEU A 94 3.34 0.44 11.12
N TYR A 95 4.01 1.47 11.63
CA TYR A 95 4.13 2.77 10.96
C TYR A 95 5.23 2.74 9.91
N LEU A 96 4.99 3.35 8.75
CA LEU A 96 5.88 3.25 7.58
C LEU A 96 6.73 4.50 7.33
N ASP A 97 6.37 5.66 7.88
CA ASP A 97 6.97 6.95 7.57
C ASP A 97 7.44 7.75 8.80
N GLY A 98 7.49 7.12 9.98
CA GLY A 98 7.78 7.79 11.25
C GLY A 98 6.67 8.74 11.73
N GLY A 99 5.62 8.93 10.92
CA GLY A 99 4.41 9.67 11.25
C GLY A 99 3.37 8.80 11.93
N SER A 100 2.14 9.32 12.02
CA SER A 100 1.01 8.67 12.72
C SER A 100 -0.13 8.25 11.80
N ASN A 101 0.02 8.46 10.49
CA ASN A 101 -1.08 8.39 9.52
C ASN A 101 -0.87 7.36 8.40
N THR A 102 0.33 6.78 8.26
CA THR A 102 0.61 5.69 7.30
C THR A 102 1.03 4.43 8.03
N TYR A 103 0.17 3.41 8.00
CA TYR A 103 0.40 2.18 8.77
C TYR A 103 -0.30 0.93 8.22
N LEU A 104 0.20 -0.24 8.65
CA LEU A 104 -0.46 -1.54 8.55
C LEU A 104 -1.00 -1.95 9.93
N THR A 105 -2.21 -2.52 9.97
CA THR A 105 -2.82 -3.00 11.22
C THR A 105 -3.74 -4.18 10.96
N GLU A 106 -3.88 -5.07 11.93
CA GLU A 106 -5.02 -5.98 11.99
C GLU A 106 -6.20 -5.26 12.64
N VAL A 107 -7.34 -5.15 11.94
CA VAL A 107 -8.55 -4.46 12.45
C VAL A 107 -9.56 -5.42 13.08
N SER A 108 -9.48 -6.69 12.71
CA SER A 108 -10.23 -7.82 13.26
C SER A 108 -9.50 -9.11 12.88
N ALA A 109 -9.86 -10.24 13.50
CA ALA A 109 -9.26 -11.53 13.18
C ALA A 109 -9.23 -11.79 11.67
N ASP A 110 -8.04 -12.11 11.15
CA ASP A 110 -7.79 -12.40 9.74
C ASP A 110 -8.10 -11.24 8.77
N VAL A 111 -8.12 -9.98 9.26
CA VAL A 111 -8.34 -8.78 8.44
C VAL A 111 -7.22 -7.76 8.65
N ILE A 112 -6.41 -7.59 7.60
CA ILE A 112 -5.33 -6.59 7.55
C ILE A 112 -5.82 -5.35 6.82
N ARG A 113 -5.64 -4.18 7.43
CA ARG A 113 -5.89 -2.88 6.82
C ARG A 113 -4.60 -2.14 6.50
N CYS A 114 -4.52 -1.64 5.27
CA CYS A 114 -3.49 -0.71 4.83
C CYS A 114 -4.06 0.72 4.82
N VAL A 115 -3.46 1.63 5.60
CA VAL A 115 -3.88 3.03 5.72
C VAL A 115 -2.78 3.96 5.26
N ALA A 116 -3.14 4.96 4.45
CA ALA A 116 -2.29 6.09 4.08
C ALA A 116 -3.05 7.40 4.34
N GLY A 117 -2.39 8.38 4.94
CA GLY A 117 -3.00 9.69 5.24
C GLY A 117 -4.03 9.69 6.38
N GLY A 118 -4.10 8.62 7.18
CA GLY A 118 -4.84 8.59 8.45
C GLY A 118 -6.35 8.44 8.34
N SER A 119 -6.89 8.31 7.12
CA SER A 119 -8.32 8.11 6.88
C SER A 119 -8.55 7.15 5.71
N GLY A 120 -9.58 6.32 5.84
CA GLY A 120 -9.85 5.25 4.87
C GLY A 120 -8.80 4.15 4.88
N GLY A 121 -8.85 3.29 3.88
CA GLY A 121 -7.92 2.18 3.71
C GLY A 121 -8.45 1.11 2.76
N VAL A 122 -7.63 0.09 2.55
CA VAL A 122 -8.03 -1.14 1.87
C VAL A 122 -7.84 -2.32 2.83
N ASP A 123 -8.82 -3.21 2.84
CA ASP A 123 -8.84 -4.37 3.73
C ASP A 123 -8.53 -5.65 2.93
N LEU A 124 -7.61 -6.47 3.44
CA LEU A 124 -7.37 -7.83 2.99
C LEU A 124 -8.05 -8.76 3.99
N THR A 125 -9.09 -9.47 3.55
CA THR A 125 -9.86 -10.40 4.40
C THR A 125 -9.41 -11.84 4.21
N LEU A 126 -9.88 -12.75 5.07
CA LEU A 126 -9.61 -14.19 4.96
C LEU A 126 -9.96 -14.73 3.56
N GLY A 127 -8.99 -15.37 2.91
CA GLY A 127 -9.15 -15.96 1.57
C GLY A 127 -9.29 -14.96 0.42
N ALA A 128 -9.04 -13.67 0.67
CA ALA A 128 -9.18 -12.63 -0.34
C ALA A 128 -8.15 -12.79 -1.47
N THR A 129 -8.64 -12.78 -2.71
CA THR A 129 -7.82 -12.65 -3.93
C THR A 129 -7.75 -11.21 -4.46
N ALA A 130 -8.48 -10.30 -3.80
CA ALA A 130 -8.53 -8.87 -4.09
C ALA A 130 -8.83 -8.07 -2.82
N TRP A 131 -8.50 -6.78 -2.82
CA TRP A 131 -8.78 -5.88 -1.71
C TRP A 131 -10.27 -5.53 -1.58
N VAL A 132 -10.77 -5.46 -0.35
CA VAL A 132 -12.07 -4.88 -0.03
C VAL A 132 -11.91 -3.37 0.14
N ALA A 133 -12.71 -2.61 -0.60
CA ALA A 133 -12.78 -1.16 -0.48
C ALA A 133 -14.08 -0.77 0.24
N VAL A 134 -13.97 0.15 1.20
CA VAL A 134 -15.13 0.71 1.91
C VAL A 134 -16.08 1.40 0.91
N SER A 135 -17.34 0.97 0.86
CA SER A 135 -18.34 1.50 -0.09
C SER A 135 -19.78 1.56 0.47
N ASP A 136 -19.96 1.46 1.79
CA ASP A 136 -21.28 1.59 2.43
C ASP A 136 -21.88 2.98 2.15
N GLU A 137 -23.16 3.04 1.77
CA GLU A 137 -23.86 4.30 1.48
C GLU A 137 -23.93 5.23 2.70
N ARG A 138 -24.04 4.67 3.91
CA ARG A 138 -24.10 5.45 5.17
C ARG A 138 -22.80 6.18 5.48
N LEU A 139 -21.72 5.83 4.79
CA LEU A 139 -20.40 6.48 4.89
C LEU A 139 -20.18 7.48 3.75
N LYS A 140 -21.23 7.83 2.99
CA LYS A 140 -21.18 8.75 1.86
C LYS A 140 -22.20 9.88 2.06
N THR A 141 -21.89 11.05 1.52
CA THR A 141 -22.76 12.22 1.46
C THR A 141 -22.50 12.98 0.17
N GLY A 142 -23.43 13.82 -0.28
CA GLY A 142 -23.30 14.58 -1.52
C GLY A 142 -23.20 13.69 -2.77
N LEU A 143 -24.02 12.63 -2.84
CA LEU A 143 -24.02 11.72 -3.99
C LEU A 143 -24.67 12.38 -5.21
N GLU A 144 -23.91 12.51 -6.29
CA GLU A 144 -24.37 13.04 -7.57
C GLU A 144 -24.27 11.96 -8.66
N PRO A 145 -25.27 11.83 -9.56
CA PRO A 145 -25.17 10.92 -10.69
C PRO A 145 -24.02 11.29 -11.64
N ILE A 146 -23.33 10.28 -12.15
CA ILE A 146 -22.38 10.49 -13.26
C ILE A 146 -23.19 10.62 -14.55
N VAL A 147 -23.26 11.84 -15.08
CA VAL A 147 -23.95 12.16 -16.35
C VAL A 147 -22.99 12.25 -17.53
N ASP A 148 -23.52 12.13 -18.74
CA ASP A 148 -22.78 12.12 -20.01
C ASP A 148 -21.68 11.03 -20.05
N ALA A 149 -21.91 9.92 -19.37
CA ALA A 149 -20.91 8.89 -19.16
C ALA A 149 -20.45 8.27 -20.49
N THR A 150 -21.38 7.98 -21.39
CA THR A 150 -21.09 7.44 -22.74
C THR A 150 -20.22 8.39 -23.56
N ARG A 151 -20.56 9.68 -23.57
CA ARG A 151 -19.77 10.71 -24.24
C ARG A 151 -18.37 10.83 -23.63
N LYS A 152 -18.27 10.85 -22.30
CA LYS A 152 -16.98 10.91 -21.59
C LYS A 152 -16.11 9.70 -21.93
N LEU A 153 -16.65 8.49 -21.85
CA LEU A 153 -15.95 7.25 -22.21
C LEU A 153 -15.49 7.26 -23.68
N GLY A 154 -16.33 7.74 -24.59
CA GLY A 154 -15.99 7.84 -26.02
C GLY A 154 -14.82 8.77 -26.35
N THR A 155 -14.39 9.62 -25.42
CA THR A 155 -13.19 10.48 -25.58
C THR A 155 -11.91 9.84 -25.06
N LEU A 156 -12.01 8.74 -24.30
CA LEU A 156 -10.85 8.10 -23.69
C LEU A 156 -10.11 7.24 -24.71
N ARG A 157 -8.80 7.47 -24.85
CA ARG A 157 -7.94 6.56 -25.59
C ARG A 157 -7.76 5.26 -24.82
N THR A 158 -8.06 4.14 -25.47
CA THR A 158 -7.83 2.78 -25.00
C THR A 158 -6.73 2.14 -25.83
N GLU A 159 -5.51 2.12 -25.29
CA GLU A 159 -4.32 1.74 -26.05
C GLU A 159 -3.69 0.46 -25.50
N THR A 160 -2.81 -0.15 -26.28
CA THR A 160 -1.92 -1.19 -25.77
C THR A 160 -0.48 -0.82 -26.09
N GLY A 161 0.43 -1.10 -25.18
CA GLY A 161 1.83 -0.74 -25.38
C GLY A 161 2.73 -1.23 -24.26
N TYR A 162 3.85 -0.54 -24.10
CA TYR A 162 4.92 -0.87 -23.16
C TYR A 162 5.21 0.35 -22.29
N PHE A 163 5.78 0.12 -21.11
CA PHE A 163 6.41 1.22 -20.37
C PHE A 163 7.75 1.57 -21.00
N ILE A 164 8.19 2.81 -20.80
CA ILE A 164 9.55 3.23 -21.15
C ILE A 164 10.49 2.71 -20.06
N GLU A 165 11.58 2.06 -20.46
CA GLU A 165 12.63 1.65 -19.54
C GLU A 165 13.24 2.88 -18.86
N SER A 166 13.24 2.88 -17.53
CA SER A 166 13.62 4.02 -16.70
C SER A 166 13.87 3.56 -15.26
N GLU A 167 14.28 4.47 -14.37
CA GLU A 167 14.38 4.19 -12.93
C GLU A 167 13.05 3.72 -12.31
N ARG A 168 11.91 4.05 -12.94
CA ARG A 168 10.57 3.63 -12.50
C ARG A 168 10.16 2.26 -13.04
N PHE A 169 10.74 1.81 -14.15
CA PHE A 169 10.43 0.54 -14.80
C PHE A 169 11.70 -0.08 -15.38
N ASP A 170 12.17 -1.17 -14.77
CA ASP A 170 13.30 -1.94 -15.30
C ASP A 170 12.99 -2.55 -16.68
N ALA A 171 14.02 -3.07 -17.36
CA ALA A 171 13.89 -3.68 -18.69
C ALA A 171 12.82 -4.79 -18.75
N LYS A 172 12.67 -5.56 -17.66
CA LYS A 172 11.70 -6.66 -17.59
C LYS A 172 10.26 -6.12 -17.51
N ALA A 173 10.02 -5.10 -16.69
CA ALA A 173 8.72 -4.46 -16.56
C ALA A 173 8.36 -3.66 -17.82
N ALA A 174 9.34 -2.96 -18.40
CA ALA A 174 9.20 -2.20 -19.64
C ALA A 174 8.88 -3.12 -20.84
N GLY A 175 9.51 -4.29 -20.92
CA GLY A 175 9.28 -5.27 -21.99
C GLY A 175 7.92 -5.98 -21.96
N GLN A 176 7.05 -5.71 -20.98
CA GLN A 176 5.73 -6.33 -20.89
C GLN A 176 4.66 -5.48 -21.56
N ARG A 177 3.95 -6.06 -22.55
CA ARG A 177 2.83 -5.40 -23.20
C ARG A 177 1.61 -5.35 -22.27
N ARG A 178 0.96 -4.20 -22.19
CA ARG A 178 -0.18 -3.92 -21.30
C ARG A 178 -1.25 -3.12 -22.03
N ALA A 179 -2.48 -3.17 -21.50
CA ALA A 179 -3.54 -2.27 -21.89
C ALA A 179 -3.49 -0.99 -21.03
N PHE A 180 -3.80 0.15 -21.64
CA PHE A 180 -3.69 1.46 -21.02
C PHE A 180 -4.93 2.31 -21.27
N LEU A 181 -5.31 3.03 -20.22
CA LEU A 181 -5.95 4.33 -20.34
C LEU A 181 -4.88 5.42 -20.14
N ILE A 182 -5.06 6.56 -20.79
CA ILE A 182 -4.15 7.70 -20.64
C ILE A 182 -4.64 8.61 -19.51
N ALA A 183 -3.81 8.79 -18.49
CA ALA A 183 -4.19 9.52 -17.27
C ALA A 183 -4.67 10.94 -17.55
N GLN A 184 -4.07 11.62 -18.53
CA GLN A 184 -4.42 12.97 -18.96
C GLN A 184 -5.82 13.05 -19.59
N ASP A 185 -6.27 11.99 -20.28
CA ASP A 185 -7.61 11.98 -20.88
C ASP A 185 -8.67 11.68 -19.81
N VAL A 186 -8.37 10.75 -18.90
CA VAL A 186 -9.23 10.47 -17.75
C VAL A 186 -9.36 11.72 -16.87
N GLN A 187 -8.29 12.47 -16.65
CA GLN A 187 -8.31 13.70 -15.84
C GLN A 187 -9.32 14.74 -16.33
N LYS A 188 -9.55 14.84 -17.64
CA LYS A 188 -10.49 15.80 -18.24
C LYS A 188 -11.96 15.45 -17.97
N VAL A 189 -12.27 14.17 -17.75
CA VAL A 189 -13.66 13.67 -17.67
C VAL A 189 -14.03 13.07 -16.30
N LEU A 190 -13.03 12.62 -15.53
CA LEU A 190 -13.16 12.01 -14.22
C LEU A 190 -11.88 12.25 -13.38
N PRO A 191 -11.61 13.50 -12.98
CA PRO A 191 -10.38 13.86 -12.26
C PRO A 191 -10.19 13.10 -10.94
N GLU A 192 -11.27 12.63 -10.30
CA GLU A 192 -11.27 11.89 -9.04
C GLU A 192 -10.57 10.52 -9.14
N ALA A 193 -10.46 9.97 -10.35
CA ALA A 193 -9.75 8.72 -10.63
C ALA A 193 -8.24 8.89 -10.84
N VAL A 194 -7.75 10.13 -10.88
CA VAL A 194 -6.34 10.45 -11.16
C VAL A 194 -5.62 10.80 -9.85
N TYR A 195 -4.38 10.33 -9.74
CA TYR A 195 -3.44 10.69 -8.68
C TYR A 195 -2.26 11.42 -9.32
N THR A 196 -1.71 12.42 -8.64
CA THR A 196 -0.47 13.10 -9.03
C THR A 196 0.57 12.81 -7.96
N ASP A 197 1.71 12.25 -8.36
CA ASP A 197 2.83 12.00 -7.45
C ASP A 197 3.62 13.30 -7.17
N PRO A 198 4.54 13.30 -6.18
CA PRO A 198 5.33 14.49 -5.85
C PRO A 198 6.20 15.04 -6.99
N ASP A 199 6.56 14.19 -7.97
CA ASP A 199 7.34 14.58 -9.15
C ASP A 199 6.45 15.10 -10.30
N GLY A 200 5.13 15.12 -10.11
CA GLY A 200 4.15 15.60 -11.08
C GLY A 200 3.66 14.55 -12.09
N PHE A 201 4.05 13.28 -11.95
CA PHE A 201 3.53 12.22 -12.83
C PHE A 201 2.12 11.81 -12.41
N LEU A 202 1.28 11.56 -13.42
CA LEU A 202 -0.10 11.15 -13.23
C LEU A 202 -0.23 9.62 -13.20
N GLY A 203 -0.93 9.11 -12.20
CA GLY A 203 -1.32 7.71 -12.05
C GLY A 203 -2.84 7.54 -12.08
N LEU A 204 -3.30 6.36 -12.49
CA LEU A 204 -4.73 6.01 -12.49
C LEU A 204 -5.09 5.04 -11.38
N LYS A 205 -6.14 5.39 -10.65
CA LYS A 205 -6.87 4.47 -9.78
C LYS A 205 -7.90 3.75 -10.65
N TYR A 206 -7.52 2.68 -11.34
CA TYR A 206 -8.41 1.97 -12.28
C TYR A 206 -9.76 1.58 -11.67
N SER A 207 -9.78 1.20 -10.38
CA SER A 207 -11.04 0.91 -9.66
C SER A 207 -12.00 2.11 -9.56
N LYS A 208 -11.49 3.34 -9.62
CA LYS A 208 -12.28 4.59 -9.62
C LYS A 208 -12.82 4.95 -11.01
N VAL A 209 -12.36 4.31 -12.08
CA VAL A 209 -12.92 4.46 -13.44
C VAL A 209 -14.20 3.63 -13.60
N LEU A 210 -14.33 2.53 -12.85
CA LEU A 210 -15.48 1.61 -12.94
C LEU A 210 -16.85 2.29 -12.80
N PRO A 211 -17.09 3.24 -11.86
CA PRO A 211 -18.38 3.93 -11.76
C PRO A 211 -18.77 4.66 -13.06
N LEU A 212 -17.80 5.30 -13.75
CA LEU A 212 -18.05 5.95 -15.04
C LEU A 212 -18.43 4.92 -16.12
N VAL A 213 -17.74 3.77 -16.14
CA VAL A 213 -18.05 2.67 -17.06
C VAL A 213 -19.46 2.13 -16.82
N VAL A 214 -19.85 1.89 -15.56
CA VAL A 214 -21.20 1.44 -15.19
C VAL A 214 -22.26 2.46 -15.59
N ALA A 215 -22.01 3.76 -15.35
CA ALA A 215 -22.93 4.82 -15.78
C ALA A 215 -23.09 4.85 -17.30
N GLY A 216 -22.01 4.63 -18.06
CA GLY A 216 -22.07 4.55 -19.52
C GLY A 216 -22.88 3.36 -20.02
N PHE A 217 -22.73 2.20 -19.38
CA PHE A 217 -23.58 1.04 -19.68
C PHE A 217 -25.05 1.33 -19.41
N ASN A 218 -25.38 1.96 -18.28
CA ASN A 218 -26.76 2.31 -17.95
C ASN A 218 -27.37 3.30 -18.96
N GLU A 219 -26.60 4.31 -19.39
CA GLU A 219 -27.02 5.25 -20.44
C GLU A 219 -27.28 4.52 -21.77
N HIS A 220 -26.40 3.60 -22.18
CA HIS A 220 -26.61 2.79 -23.38
C HIS A 220 -27.86 1.90 -23.27
N THR A 221 -28.11 1.28 -22.12
CA THR A 221 -29.33 0.50 -21.87
C THR A 221 -30.57 1.38 -22.03
N ALA A 222 -30.58 2.58 -21.44
CA ALA A 222 -31.69 3.52 -21.58
C ALA A 222 -31.91 3.98 -23.03
N ASP A 223 -30.83 4.18 -23.79
CA ASP A 223 -30.94 4.50 -25.22
C ASP A 223 -31.51 3.34 -26.04
N ILE A 224 -31.11 2.10 -25.75
CA ILE A 224 -31.66 0.90 -26.40
C ILE A 224 -33.17 0.79 -26.12
N GLU A 225 -33.59 0.92 -24.86
CA GLU A 225 -35.01 0.88 -24.46
C GLU A 225 -35.83 1.99 -25.12
N ARG A 226 -35.22 3.16 -25.39
CA ARG A 226 -35.85 4.27 -26.08
C ARG A 226 -35.92 4.08 -27.60
N LEU A 227 -34.89 3.49 -28.20
CA LEU A 227 -34.76 3.36 -29.66
C LEU A 227 -35.48 2.13 -30.22
N MET A 228 -35.48 1.00 -29.50
CA MET A 228 -36.12 -0.24 -29.96
C MET A 228 -37.60 -0.06 -30.35
N PRO A 229 -38.48 0.54 -29.53
CA PRO A 229 -39.89 0.72 -29.90
C PRO A 229 -40.08 1.60 -31.14
N ARG A 230 -39.16 2.54 -31.37
CA ARG A 230 -39.19 3.40 -32.56
C ARG A 230 -38.83 2.58 -33.80
N VAL A 231 -37.84 1.71 -33.72
CA VAL A 231 -37.48 0.78 -34.80
C VAL A 231 -38.67 -0.14 -35.11
N ASP A 232 -39.26 -0.77 -34.09
CA ASP A 232 -40.42 -1.67 -34.24
C ASP A 232 -41.62 -0.99 -34.92
N LYS A 233 -41.83 0.30 -34.65
CA LYS A 233 -42.89 1.10 -35.28
C LYS A 233 -42.56 1.52 -36.71
N LEU A 234 -41.31 1.92 -36.96
CA LEU A 234 -40.90 2.49 -38.25
C LEU A 234 -40.68 1.42 -39.33
N GLU A 235 -40.18 0.24 -38.98
CA GLU A 235 -39.98 -0.87 -39.93
C GLU A 235 -41.23 -1.24 -40.75
N PRO A 236 -42.41 -1.51 -40.14
CA PRO A 236 -43.62 -1.85 -40.90
C PRO A 236 -44.13 -0.66 -41.72
N GLU A 237 -43.97 0.58 -41.22
CA GLU A 237 -44.38 1.78 -41.94
C GLU A 237 -43.54 2.00 -43.21
N VAL A 238 -42.21 1.84 -43.10
CA VAL A 238 -41.30 1.89 -44.25
C VAL A 238 -41.65 0.79 -45.25
N ARG A 239 -41.92 -0.45 -44.79
CA ARG A 239 -42.34 -1.55 -45.66
C ARG A 239 -43.63 -1.24 -46.41
N ARG A 240 -44.62 -0.67 -45.72
CA ARG A 240 -45.89 -0.24 -46.32
C ARG A 240 -45.70 0.86 -47.37
N LEU A 241 -44.88 1.87 -47.07
CA LEU A 241 -44.60 2.97 -48.00
C LEU A 241 -43.85 2.47 -49.24
N LYS A 242 -42.84 1.61 -49.09
CA LYS A 242 -42.14 0.98 -50.22
C LYS A 242 -43.10 0.20 -51.12
N ALA A 243 -44.04 -0.56 -50.56
CA ALA A 243 -45.05 -1.27 -51.35
C ALA A 243 -45.96 -0.32 -52.14
N LYS A 244 -46.40 0.79 -51.54
CA LYS A 244 -47.21 1.81 -52.23
C LYS A 244 -46.45 2.49 -53.36
N VAL A 245 -45.16 2.81 -53.15
CA VAL A 245 -44.32 3.41 -54.20
C VAL A 245 -44.22 2.46 -55.39
N ALA A 246 -43.91 1.18 -55.16
CA ALA A 246 -43.84 0.19 -56.23
C ALA A 246 -45.17 0.01 -56.99
N GLU A 247 -46.31 0.12 -56.29
CA GLU A 247 -47.63 0.08 -56.93
C GLU A 247 -47.86 1.31 -57.83
N LEU A 248 -47.50 2.51 -57.35
CA LEU A 248 -47.64 3.75 -58.13
C LEU A 248 -46.72 3.77 -59.34
N GLU A 249 -45.48 3.30 -59.21
CA GLU A 249 -44.54 3.16 -60.33
C GLU A 249 -45.09 2.23 -61.41
N ARG A 250 -45.69 1.10 -61.02
CA ARG A 250 -46.37 0.20 -61.98
C ARG A 250 -47.55 0.86 -62.67
N LYS A 251 -48.34 1.67 -61.96
CA LYS A 251 -49.48 2.41 -62.53
C LYS A 251 -49.06 3.53 -63.48
N LEU A 252 -47.89 4.12 -63.27
CA LEU A 252 -47.35 5.17 -64.15
C LEU A 252 -46.68 4.61 -65.41
N ALA A 253 -46.17 3.37 -65.33
CA ALA A 253 -45.53 2.67 -66.45
C ALA A 253 -46.52 1.94 -67.38
N ALA A 254 -47.81 1.87 -67.02
CA ALA A 254 -48.89 1.26 -67.79
C ALA A 254 -49.72 2.33 -68.50
#